data_AF-A0A7S3AXY9-F1
#
_entry.id   AF-A0A7S3AXY9-F1
#
_cell.length_a   1.000
_cell.length_b   1.000
_cell.length_c   1.000
_cell.angle_alpha   90.00
_cell.angle_beta   90.00
_cell.angle_gamma   90.00
#
_symmetry.space_group_name_H-M   'P 1'
#
loop_
_entity.id
_entity.type
_entity.pdbx_description
1 polymer ?
#
loop_
_entity_poly.entity_id
_entity_poly.type
_entity_poly.pdbx_seq_one_letter_code
_entity_poly.pdbx_strand_id
1 'polypeptide(L)'
;DTYVRMPLTDVDRTRALLADCGITTADGSGVMRSLRLIKSDSEVSRLRHSCHIASAAFALLPSRLHAIRGTKQQMSGAPSAQVSVREARDAFRMMLVDFGADDVDYVMAQAGAEGMTTSSWSQMTLPSSRAIFS
;
A
#
# COMPACT_ATOMS: atom_id res chain seq x y z
N ASP A 1 -11.22 1.97 13.74
CA ASP A 1 -10.83 0.63 14.18
C ASP A 1 -10.03 0.65 15.47
N THR A 2 -10.63 0.13 16.53
CA THR A 2 -10.03 -0.04 17.86
C THR A 2 -9.96 -1.53 18.13
N TYR A 3 -8.88 -2.16 17.71
CA TYR A 3 -8.63 -3.57 17.98
C TYR A 3 -7.50 -3.71 18.98
N VAL A 4 -7.70 -4.59 19.97
CA VAL A 4 -6.63 -4.94 20.89
C VAL A 4 -5.58 -5.73 20.12
N ARG A 5 -4.34 -5.23 20.10
CA ARG A 5 -3.22 -5.86 19.37
C ARG A 5 -2.60 -7.03 20.14
N MET A 6 -2.91 -7.14 21.43
CA MET A 6 -2.54 -8.25 22.30
C MET A 6 -3.62 -9.34 22.25
N PRO A 7 -3.27 -10.63 22.21
CA PRO A 7 -4.24 -11.71 22.30
C PRO A 7 -5.16 -11.54 23.53
N LEU A 8 -6.45 -11.84 23.38
CA LEU A 8 -7.42 -11.58 24.44
C LEU A 8 -7.08 -12.32 25.75
N THR A 9 -6.55 -13.54 25.65
CA THR A 9 -6.06 -14.32 26.80
C THR A 9 -4.96 -13.59 27.58
N ASP A 10 -4.06 -12.90 26.88
CA ASP A 10 -2.97 -12.16 27.50
C ASP A 10 -3.46 -10.85 28.10
N VAL A 11 -4.50 -10.23 27.50
CA VAL A 11 -5.21 -9.08 28.08
C VAL A 11 -5.83 -9.46 29.41
N ASP A 12 -6.58 -10.56 29.45
CA ASP A 12 -7.28 -10.97 30.66
C ASP A 12 -6.29 -11.38 31.76
N ARG A 13 -5.23 -12.10 31.40
CA ARG A 13 -4.13 -12.41 32.33
C ARG A 13 -3.47 -11.14 32.88
N THR A 14 -3.18 -10.16 32.02
CA THR A 14 -2.55 -8.91 32.45
C THR A 14 -3.48 -8.11 33.37
N ARG A 15 -4.77 -8.06 33.06
CA ARG A 15 -5.77 -7.41 33.91
C ARG A 15 -5.88 -8.06 35.29
N ALA A 16 -5.87 -9.39 35.36
CA ALA A 16 -5.90 -10.10 36.63
C ALA A 16 -4.67 -9.77 37.50
N LEU A 17 -3.46 -9.86 36.92
CA LEU A 17 -2.22 -9.54 37.65
C LEU A 17 -2.16 -8.08 38.13
N LEU A 18 -2.66 -7.13 37.33
CA LEU A 18 -2.74 -5.73 37.75
C LEU A 18 -3.76 -5.52 38.87
N ALA A 19 -4.90 -6.21 38.81
CA ALA A 19 -5.91 -6.17 39.86
C ALA A 19 -5.39 -6.74 41.19
N ASP A 20 -4.60 -7.81 41.15
CA ASP A 20 -3.92 -8.38 42.34
C ASP A 20 -2.95 -7.38 42.99
N CYS A 21 -2.39 -6.45 42.20
CA CYS A 21 -1.56 -5.34 42.68
C CYS A 21 -2.36 -4.07 43.03
N GLY A 22 -3.70 -4.11 43.00
CA GLY A 22 -4.56 -2.96 43.28
C GLY A 22 -4.61 -1.89 42.17
N ILE A 23 -4.18 -2.22 40.95
CA ILE A 23 -4.17 -1.30 39.80
C ILE A 23 -5.40 -1.55 38.93
N THR A 24 -6.15 -0.48 38.65
CA THR A 24 -7.31 -0.53 37.75
C THR A 24 -6.91 -0.23 36.29
N THR A 25 -7.57 -0.91 35.35
CA THR A 25 -7.34 -0.69 33.90
C THR A 25 -8.49 0.13 33.31
N ALA A 26 -8.17 1.00 32.35
CA ALA A 26 -9.13 1.83 31.63
C ALA A 26 -8.85 1.79 30.12
N ASP A 27 -9.83 2.19 29.30
CA ASP A 27 -9.64 2.29 27.85
C ASP A 27 -8.72 3.47 27.49
N GLY A 28 -7.51 3.15 27.03
CA GLY A 28 -6.52 4.12 26.57
C GLY A 28 -6.65 4.52 25.10
N SER A 29 -7.65 4.01 24.37
CA SER A 29 -7.75 4.18 22.90
C SER A 29 -7.84 5.64 22.47
N GLY A 30 -8.55 6.48 23.24
CA GLY A 30 -8.64 7.93 22.97
C GLY A 30 -7.28 8.64 23.08
N VAL A 31 -6.52 8.34 24.13
CA VAL A 31 -5.17 8.89 24.37
C VAL A 31 -4.20 8.39 23.30
N MET A 32 -4.21 7.10 23.00
CA MET A 32 -3.35 6.54 21.96
C MET A 32 -3.66 7.12 20.58
N ARG A 33 -4.94 7.34 20.26
CA ARG A 33 -5.35 7.97 19.01
C ARG A 33 -4.83 9.40 18.91
N SER A 34 -5.02 10.23 19.94
CA SER A 34 -4.57 11.63 19.91
C SER A 34 -3.06 11.74 19.72
N LEU A 35 -2.28 10.86 20.38
CA LEU A 35 -0.83 10.80 20.22
C LEU A 35 -0.41 10.32 18.82
N ARG A 36 -1.11 9.36 18.21
CA ARG A 36 -0.75 8.82 16.88
C ARG A 36 -1.07 9.75 15.72
N LEU A 37 -2.01 10.68 15.92
CA LEU A 37 -2.43 11.65 14.90
C LEU A 37 -1.39 12.76 14.68
N ILE A 38 -0.62 13.11 15.71
CA ILE A 38 0.42 14.15 15.61
C ILE A 38 1.77 13.46 15.42
N LYS A 39 2.38 13.65 14.25
CA LYS A 39 3.66 13.03 13.89
C LYS A 39 4.82 13.87 14.41
N SER A 40 5.80 13.20 15.02
CA SER A 40 7.10 13.77 15.32
C SER A 40 7.90 14.05 14.04
N ASP A 41 8.89 14.93 14.10
CA ASP A 41 9.74 15.26 12.95
C ASP A 41 10.43 14.02 12.34
N SER A 42 10.80 13.06 13.19
CA SER A 42 11.40 11.79 12.76
C SER A 42 10.40 10.89 12.03
N GLU A 43 9.14 10.84 12.46
CA GLU A 43 8.08 10.16 11.73
C GLU A 43 7.79 10.84 10.39
N VAL A 44 7.70 12.17 10.36
CA VAL A 44 7.48 12.92 9.12
C VAL A 44 8.63 12.69 8.13
N SER A 45 9.88 12.68 8.60
CA SER A 45 11.06 12.39 7.77
C SER A 45 10.97 10.99 7.13
N ARG A 46 10.59 9.97 7.91
CA ARG A 46 10.38 8.61 7.39
C ARG A 46 9.25 8.55 6.36
N LEU A 47 8.12 9.18 6.63
CA LEU A 47 7.01 9.25 5.67
C LEU A 47 7.44 9.90 4.35
N ARG A 48 8.18 11.01 4.41
CA ARG A 48 8.73 11.66 3.20
C ARG A 48 9.63 10.71 2.42
N HIS A 49 10.50 9.96 3.11
CA HIS A 49 11.37 8.99 2.47
C HIS A 49 10.57 7.88 1.75
N SER A 50 9.54 7.32 2.41
CA SER A 50 8.65 6.33 1.77
C SER A 50 7.91 6.92 0.56
N CYS A 51 7.42 8.16 0.64
CA CYS A 51 6.80 8.83 -0.51
C CYS A 51 7.80 9.02 -1.66
N HIS A 52 9.06 9.37 -1.35
CA HIS A 52 10.10 9.52 -2.38
C HIS A 52 10.36 8.21 -3.13
N ILE A 53 10.48 7.09 -2.40
CA ILE A 53 10.60 5.76 -3.00
C ILE A 53 9.41 5.45 -3.92
N ALA A 54 8.18 5.66 -3.43
CA ALA A 54 6.98 5.42 -4.24
C ALA A 54 6.95 6.29 -5.50
N SER A 55 7.30 7.58 -5.39
CA SER A 55 7.38 8.49 -6.53
C SER A 55 8.43 8.06 -7.55
N ALA A 56 9.62 7.64 -7.10
CA ALA A 56 10.67 7.14 -7.99
C ALA A 56 10.23 5.87 -8.73
N ALA A 57 9.58 4.95 -8.03
CA ALA A 57 9.01 3.73 -8.62
C ALA A 57 7.93 4.06 -9.66
N PHE A 58 7.00 4.97 -9.36
CA PHE A 58 5.98 5.39 -10.32
C PHE A 58 6.56 6.08 -11.56
N ALA A 59 7.62 6.86 -11.40
CA ALA A 59 8.29 7.51 -12.52
C ALA A 59 8.89 6.50 -13.52
N LEU A 60 9.43 5.37 -13.04
CA LEU A 60 10.01 4.32 -13.90
C LEU A 60 9.02 3.23 -14.34
N LEU A 61 7.83 3.18 -13.75
CA LEU A 61 6.84 2.14 -14.03
C LEU A 61 6.50 2.00 -15.53
N PRO A 62 6.24 3.07 -16.32
CA PRO A 62 5.95 2.93 -17.74
C PRO A 62 7.07 2.20 -18.49
N SER A 63 8.33 2.60 -18.27
CA SER A 63 9.51 1.98 -18.88
C SER A 63 9.63 0.50 -18.49
N ARG A 64 9.35 0.16 -17.23
CA ARG A 64 9.36 -1.24 -16.77
C ARG A 64 8.28 -2.07 -17.47
N LEU A 65 7.05 -1.55 -17.59
CA LEU A 65 5.95 -2.24 -18.27
C LEU A 65 6.23 -2.42 -19.78
N HIS A 66 6.85 -1.43 -20.42
CA HIS A 66 7.30 -1.55 -21.81
C HIS A 66 8.34 -2.65 -21.98
N ALA A 67 9.32 -2.75 -21.07
CA ALA A 67 10.33 -3.80 -21.10
C ALA A 67 9.70 -5.21 -20.94
N ILE A 68 8.78 -5.38 -19.99
CA ILE A 68 8.05 -6.64 -19.78
C ILE A 68 7.22 -7.02 -21.01
N ARG A 69 6.58 -6.03 -21.65
CA ARG A 69 5.84 -6.26 -22.89
C ARG A 69 6.77 -6.75 -24.01
N GLY A 70 7.92 -6.11 -24.17
CA GLY A 70 8.91 -6.46 -25.20
C GLY A 70 9.44 -7.89 -25.04
N THR A 71 9.81 -8.29 -23.81
CA THR A 71 10.27 -9.67 -23.55
C THR A 71 9.19 -10.71 -23.82
N LYS A 72 7.93 -10.40 -23.48
CA LYS A 72 6.78 -11.26 -23.81
C LYS A 72 6.53 -11.40 -25.31
N GLN A 73 6.62 -10.31 -26.07
CA GLN A 73 6.45 -10.35 -27.53
C GLN A 73 7.50 -11.24 -28.19
N GLN A 74 8.76 -11.19 -27.71
CA GLN A 74 9.84 -12.04 -28.19
C GLN A 74 9.63 -13.52 -27.88
N MET A 75 9.18 -13.87 -26.67
CA MET A 75 8.97 -15.27 -26.26
C MET A 75 7.73 -15.92 -26.88
N SER A 76 6.66 -15.15 -27.06
CA SER A 76 5.38 -15.69 -27.56
C SER A 76 5.24 -15.61 -29.09
N GLY A 77 6.08 -14.83 -29.77
CA GLY A 77 5.94 -14.51 -31.19
C GLY A 77 4.66 -13.73 -31.54
N ALA A 78 3.85 -13.37 -30.54
CA ALA A 78 2.57 -12.70 -30.72
C ALA A 78 2.77 -11.17 -30.74
N PRO A 79 2.32 -10.45 -31.78
CA PRO A 79 2.50 -9.01 -31.90
C PRO A 79 1.75 -8.19 -30.83
N SER A 80 0.77 -8.79 -30.17
CA SER A 80 -0.15 -8.14 -29.22
C SER A 80 -0.08 -8.70 -27.79
N ALA A 81 1.09 -9.18 -27.35
CA ALA A 81 1.25 -9.62 -25.96
C ALA A 81 1.01 -8.46 -24.98
N GLN A 82 -0.02 -8.58 -24.13
CA GLN A 82 -0.34 -7.59 -23.11
C GLN A 82 0.28 -7.95 -21.75
N VAL A 83 0.56 -6.91 -20.96
CA VAL A 83 0.94 -7.07 -19.55
C VAL A 83 -0.35 -7.16 -18.75
N SER A 84 -0.52 -8.25 -18.02
CA SER A 84 -1.68 -8.43 -17.15
C SER A 84 -1.59 -7.52 -15.92
N VAL A 85 -2.74 -7.24 -15.30
CA VAL A 85 -2.81 -6.45 -14.05
C VAL A 85 -1.96 -7.08 -12.94
N ARG A 86 -1.97 -8.42 -12.86
CA ARG A 86 -1.18 -9.17 -11.90
C ARG A 86 0.32 -8.97 -12.12
N GLU A 87 0.79 -9.09 -13.36
CA GLU A 87 2.21 -8.88 -13.69
C GLU A 87 2.67 -7.46 -13.41
N ALA A 88 1.86 -6.46 -13.75
CA ALA A 88 2.18 -5.08 -13.45
C ALA A 88 2.23 -4.79 -11.95
N ARG A 89 1.29 -5.33 -11.17
CA ARG A 89 1.29 -5.25 -9.70
C ARG A 89 2.54 -5.91 -9.11
N ASP A 90 2.87 -7.11 -9.56
CA ASP A 90 4.02 -7.87 -9.05
C ASP A 90 5.34 -7.17 -9.42
N ALA A 91 5.45 -6.65 -10.64
CA ALA A 91 6.58 -5.84 -11.07
C ALA A 91 6.71 -4.55 -10.25
N PHE A 92 5.59 -3.86 -9.97
CA PHE A 92 5.61 -2.65 -9.15
C PHE A 92 6.02 -2.93 -7.70
N ARG A 93 5.53 -4.03 -7.11
CA ARG A 93 5.97 -4.48 -5.78
C ARG A 93 7.49 -4.72 -5.75
N MET A 94 8.04 -5.41 -6.75
CA MET A 94 9.48 -5.64 -6.85
C MET A 94 10.27 -4.34 -6.99
N MET A 95 9.81 -3.41 -7.84
CA MET A 95 10.47 -2.11 -7.96
C MET A 95 10.52 -1.36 -6.63
N LEU A 96 9.43 -1.32 -5.86
CA LEU A 96 9.43 -0.64 -4.56
C LEU A 96 10.51 -1.21 -3.63
N VAL A 97 10.68 -2.54 -3.61
CA VAL A 97 11.75 -3.20 -2.85
C VAL A 97 13.13 -2.84 -3.40
N ASP A 98 13.30 -2.85 -4.73
CA ASP A 98 14.57 -2.46 -5.38
C ASP A 98 14.96 -1.01 -5.09
N PHE A 99 13.98 -0.12 -4.92
CA PHE A 99 14.19 1.28 -4.54
C PHE A 99 14.46 1.48 -3.03
N GLY A 100 14.45 0.41 -2.24
CA GLY A 100 14.80 0.44 -0.82
C GLY A 100 13.60 0.45 0.13
N ALA A 101 12.40 0.07 -0.33
CA ALA A 101 11.32 -0.25 0.60
C ALA A 101 11.59 -1.59 1.29
N ASP A 102 11.45 -1.63 2.63
CA ASP A 102 11.63 -2.86 3.40
C ASP A 102 10.53 -3.90 3.10
N ASP A 103 9.29 -3.43 2.98
CA ASP A 103 8.14 -4.24 2.56
C ASP A 103 7.08 -3.35 1.89
N VAL A 104 6.07 -3.98 1.30
CA VAL A 104 4.94 -3.33 0.62
C VAL A 104 3.64 -3.85 1.20
N ASP A 105 2.96 -3.00 1.98
CA ASP A 105 1.70 -3.34 2.67
C ASP A 105 0.62 -3.80 1.69
N TYR A 106 0.40 -3.04 0.62
CA TYR A 106 -0.54 -3.38 -0.44
C TYR A 106 -0.21 -2.66 -1.75
N VAL A 107 -0.62 -3.25 -2.87
CA VAL A 107 -0.59 -2.61 -4.20
C VAL A 107 -1.92 -2.89 -4.87
N MET A 108 -2.60 -1.82 -5.26
CA MET A 108 -3.79 -1.91 -6.11
C MET A 108 -3.44 -1.53 -7.53
N ALA A 109 -3.94 -2.32 -8.47
CA ALA A 109 -3.76 -2.09 -9.89
C ALA A 109 -5.08 -2.38 -10.60
N GLN A 110 -5.43 -1.52 -11.56
CA GLN A 110 -6.63 -1.65 -12.37
C GLN A 110 -6.27 -1.42 -13.84
N ALA A 111 -6.98 -2.11 -14.73
CA ALA A 111 -6.90 -1.92 -16.17
C ALA A 111 -8.30 -1.70 -16.74
N GLY A 112 -8.40 -0.90 -17.81
CA GLY A 112 -9.62 -0.78 -18.61
C GLY A 112 -9.87 -2.03 -19.47
N ALA A 113 -10.99 -2.04 -20.20
CA ALA A 113 -11.34 -3.15 -21.10
C ALA A 113 -10.29 -3.36 -22.21
N GLU A 114 -9.55 -2.30 -22.54
CA GLU A 114 -8.43 -2.29 -23.47
C GLU A 114 -7.07 -2.70 -22.85
N GLY A 115 -7.05 -3.09 -21.58
CA GLY A 115 -5.84 -3.48 -20.84
C GLY A 115 -5.11 -2.29 -20.19
N MET A 116 -3.94 -2.54 -19.59
CA MET A 116 -3.09 -1.47 -19.05
C MET A 116 -2.47 -0.68 -20.20
N THR A 117 -3.14 0.41 -20.56
CA THR A 117 -2.58 1.44 -21.43
C THR A 117 -2.08 2.55 -20.51
N THR A 118 -0.82 2.94 -20.64
CA THR A 118 -0.29 4.13 -19.97
C THR A 118 -0.89 5.36 -20.64
N SER A 119 -2.19 5.60 -20.44
CA SER A 119 -2.76 6.89 -20.78
C SER A 119 -2.14 7.92 -19.84
N SER A 120 -1.56 8.98 -20.41
CA SER A 120 -1.08 10.10 -19.61
C SER A 120 -2.22 10.57 -18.68
N TRP A 121 -1.88 11.07 -17.49
CA TRP A 121 -2.85 11.60 -16.52
C TRP A 121 -3.86 12.62 -17.12
N SER A 122 -3.58 13.19 -18.31
CA SER A 122 -4.49 14.09 -19.04
C SER A 122 -5.73 13.41 -19.68
N GLN A 123 -5.79 12.08 -19.77
CA GLN A 123 -6.90 11.36 -20.42
C GLN A 123 -7.78 10.55 -19.47
N MET A 124 -7.62 10.73 -18.16
CA MET A 124 -8.51 10.13 -17.16
C MET A 124 -9.82 10.96 -17.09
N THR A 125 -10.62 10.92 -18.16
CA THR A 125 -12.02 11.35 -18.06
C THR A 125 -12.73 10.31 -17.20
N LEU A 126 -12.96 10.64 -15.93
CA LEU A 126 -13.89 9.92 -15.08
C LEU A 126 -15.22 9.77 -15.84
N PRO A 127 -15.72 8.54 -16.07
CA PRO A 127 -17.12 8.39 -16.42
C PRO A 127 -17.90 8.96 -15.24
N SER A 128 -18.77 9.90 -15.56
CA SER A 128 -19.66 10.62 -14.65
C SER A 128 -20.20 9.74 -13.51
N SER A 129 -19.98 10.22 -12.28
CA SER A 129 -20.88 10.08 -11.13
C SER A 129 -21.40 8.66 -10.80
N ARG A 130 -20.69 7.98 -9.91
CA ARG A 130 -21.29 7.29 -8.75
C ARG A 130 -20.23 7.11 -7.67
N ALA A 131 -20.06 8.17 -6.88
CA ALA A 131 -19.48 8.03 -5.55
C ALA A 131 -20.49 7.20 -4.73
N ILE A 132 -20.18 5.93 -4.50
CA ILE A 132 -20.85 5.13 -3.48
C ILE A 132 -19.91 5.16 -2.28
N PHE A 133 -20.13 6.12 -1.39
CA PHE A 133 -19.88 5.90 0.02
C PHE A 133 -21.07 5.07 0.53
N SER A 134 -20.79 3.87 1.00
CA SER A 134 -21.64 3.09 1.92
C SER A 134 -20.72 2.41 2.92
#